data_AF-Q75MY1-F1
#
_entry.id   AF-Q75MY1-F1
#
_cell.length_a   1.000
_cell.length_b   1.000
_cell.length_c   1.000
_cell.angle_alpha   90.00
_cell.angle_beta   90.00
_cell.angle_gamma   90.00
#
_symmetry.space_group_name_H-M   'P 1'
#
loop_
_entity.id
_entity.type
_entity.pdbx_description
1 polymer ?
#
loop_
_entity_poly.entity_id
_entity_poly.type
_entity_poly.pdbx_seq_one_letter_code
_entity_poly.pdbx_strand_id
1 'polypeptide(L)'
;MAAQVAAREARDFREAPTLRLTSGAGLEAVGAVELEEEEENEEEAAARRARSFAQDARVRFLGGRLAMMLGFTEEKWSQYLESEDNRQVLGEFLESTSPACLVFSFAASGRLAASQE
;
A
#
# COMPACT_ATOMS: atom_id res chain seq x y z
N MET A 1 -52.80 48.34 2.36
CA MET A 1 -53.50 48.27 3.67
C MET A 1 -52.70 47.34 4.58
N ALA A 2 -52.39 47.81 5.80
CA ALA A 2 -51.96 47.14 7.05
C ALA A 2 -50.88 46.02 6.99
N ALA A 3 -49.65 46.12 7.55
CA ALA A 3 -49.20 46.24 8.97
C ALA A 3 -49.60 45.00 9.82
N GLN A 4 -48.76 44.28 10.59
CA GLN A 4 -47.73 44.60 11.62
C GLN A 4 -46.86 43.31 11.88
N VAL A 5 -45.52 43.32 12.08
CA VAL A 5 -44.65 43.62 13.26
C VAL A 5 -44.68 42.62 14.44
N ALA A 6 -43.46 42.25 14.90
CA ALA A 6 -43.03 41.57 16.14
C ALA A 6 -43.17 40.02 16.18
N ALA A 7 -42.26 39.23 16.75
CA ALA A 7 -41.36 39.49 17.88
C ALA A 7 -40.01 38.75 17.79
N ARG A 8 -39.02 39.38 18.41
CA ARG A 8 -37.68 38.91 18.75
C ARG A 8 -37.75 38.10 20.04
N GLU A 9 -37.05 36.97 20.12
CA GLU A 9 -36.49 36.41 21.36
C GLU A 9 -35.50 35.27 20.99
N ALA A 10 -34.21 35.54 21.14
CA ALA A 10 -33.40 35.04 22.26
C ALA A 10 -33.06 33.55 22.09
N ARG A 11 -32.10 33.26 21.19
CA ARG A 11 -31.36 32.00 21.28
C ARG A 11 -30.28 32.19 22.34
N ASP A 12 -30.61 31.69 23.52
CA ASP A 12 -29.75 31.68 24.68
C ASP A 12 -28.39 31.06 24.35
N PHE A 13 -27.36 31.90 24.50
CA PHE A 13 -25.97 31.49 24.59
C PHE A 13 -25.85 30.58 25.82
N ARG A 14 -25.63 29.29 25.59
CA ARG A 14 -25.21 28.38 26.66
C ARG A 14 -23.71 28.58 26.88
N GLU A 15 -23.40 29.53 27.74
CA GLU A 15 -22.07 29.81 28.26
C GLU A 15 -21.65 28.64 29.18
N ALA A 16 -20.67 27.85 28.75
CA ALA A 16 -20.09 26.78 29.55
C ALA A 16 -19.00 27.37 30.46
N PRO A 17 -19.01 27.09 31.77
CA PRO A 17 -18.00 27.62 32.68
C PRO A 17 -16.65 26.95 32.40
N THR A 18 -15.68 27.75 31.95
CA THR A 18 -14.27 27.39 31.88
C THR A 18 -13.74 27.07 33.27
N LEU A 19 -13.65 25.77 33.59
CA LEU A 19 -12.90 25.30 34.75
C LEU A 19 -11.41 25.29 34.40
N ARG A 20 -10.67 26.17 35.08
CA ARG A 20 -9.21 26.28 35.02
C ARG A 20 -8.59 24.98 35.49
N LEU A 21 -7.96 24.24 34.58
CA LEU A 21 -7.08 23.13 34.92
C LEU A 21 -5.75 23.68 35.41
N THR A 22 -5.48 23.43 36.68
CA THR A 22 -4.24 23.75 37.37
C THR A 22 -3.08 22.95 36.78
N SER A 23 -2.01 23.66 36.45
CA SER A 23 -0.69 23.12 36.12
C SER A 23 -0.15 22.24 37.25
N GLY A 24 0.35 21.05 36.90
CA GLY A 24 1.37 20.34 37.68
C GLY A 24 0.97 18.96 38.16
N ALA A 25 1.44 17.93 37.45
CA ALA A 25 1.97 16.69 38.04
C ALA A 25 2.61 15.90 36.89
N GLY A 26 3.92 15.67 37.01
CA GLY A 26 4.76 15.04 36.00
C GLY A 26 4.26 13.66 35.60
N LEU A 27 4.24 13.43 34.29
CA LEU A 27 4.08 12.11 33.70
C LEU A 27 5.46 11.66 33.24
N GLU A 28 6.26 11.26 34.24
CA GLU A 28 7.44 10.42 34.07
C GLU A 28 6.93 9.02 33.67
N ALA A 29 6.96 8.71 32.39
CA ALA A 29 7.10 7.36 31.84
C ALA A 29 7.09 7.49 30.31
N VAL A 30 8.15 8.09 29.77
CA VAL A 30 8.58 7.73 28.43
C VAL A 30 9.05 6.29 28.57
N GLY A 31 8.11 5.36 28.42
CA GLY A 31 8.43 4.00 28.06
C GLY A 31 9.13 4.13 26.72
N ALA A 32 10.46 4.15 26.76
CA ALA A 32 11.28 3.70 25.67
C ALA A 32 10.82 2.25 25.44
N VAL A 33 9.80 2.09 24.58
CA VAL A 33 9.77 0.95 23.71
C VAL A 33 11.04 1.15 22.91
N GLU A 34 12.13 0.54 23.41
CA GLU A 34 13.20 0.07 22.56
C GLU A 34 12.44 -0.74 21.50
N LEU A 35 12.17 -0.08 20.38
CA LEU A 35 12.00 -0.77 19.12
C LEU A 35 13.35 -1.44 18.97
N GLU A 36 13.47 -2.63 19.55
CA GLU A 36 14.39 -3.64 19.08
C GLU A 36 14.13 -3.62 17.58
N GLU A 37 15.04 -2.95 16.87
CA GLU A 37 15.16 -3.06 15.43
C GLU A 37 15.50 -4.54 15.25
N GLU A 38 14.46 -5.38 15.25
CA GLU A 38 14.56 -6.74 14.77
C GLU A 38 15.18 -6.55 13.40
N GLU A 39 16.45 -6.94 13.27
CA GLU A 39 17.14 -7.04 12.01
C GLU A 39 16.25 -7.93 11.16
N GLU A 40 15.31 -7.31 10.44
CA GLU A 40 14.44 -8.03 9.53
C GLU A 40 15.40 -8.74 8.60
N ASN A 41 15.42 -10.07 8.70
CA ASN A 41 16.20 -10.89 7.81
C ASN A 41 15.92 -10.39 6.39
N GLU A 42 16.95 -9.96 5.67
CA GLU A 42 16.78 -9.29 4.37
C GLU A 42 15.92 -10.13 3.42
N GLU A 43 15.99 -11.45 3.56
CA GLU A 43 15.17 -12.44 2.87
C GLU A 43 13.68 -12.37 3.25
N GLU A 44 13.35 -12.18 4.52
CA GLU A 44 11.97 -11.98 4.97
C GLU A 44 11.41 -10.63 4.51
N ALA A 45 12.24 -9.58 4.56
CA ALA A 45 11.88 -8.28 4.02
C ALA A 45 11.62 -8.36 2.50
N ALA A 46 12.48 -9.07 1.75
CA ALA A 46 12.29 -9.32 0.33
C ALA A 46 11.01 -10.12 0.04
N ALA A 47 10.74 -11.18 0.82
CA ALA A 47 9.50 -11.96 0.71
C ALA A 47 8.25 -11.12 1.03
N ARG A 48 8.33 -10.19 1.99
CA ARG A 48 7.24 -9.24 2.26
C ARG A 48 7.00 -8.30 1.08
N ARG A 49 8.07 -7.75 0.48
CA ARG A 49 7.97 -6.90 -0.72
C ARG A 49 7.40 -7.67 -1.92
N ALA A 50 7.81 -8.93 -2.12
CA ALA A 50 7.25 -9.78 -3.16
C ALA A 50 5.74 -10.01 -2.96
N ARG A 51 5.33 -10.32 -1.72
CA ARG A 51 3.91 -10.50 -1.36
C ARG A 51 3.09 -9.23 -1.52
N SER A 52 3.61 -8.07 -1.14
CA SER A 52 2.89 -6.80 -1.32
C SER A 52 2.73 -6.45 -2.78
N PHE A 53 3.79 -6.62 -3.60
CA PHE A 53 3.74 -6.41 -5.04
C PHE A 53 2.76 -7.37 -5.74
N ALA A 54 2.74 -8.64 -5.32
CA ALA A 54 1.81 -9.64 -5.84
C ALA A 54 0.34 -9.34 -5.53
N GLN A 55 0.01 -8.43 -4.61
CA GLN A 55 -1.37 -8.04 -4.31
C GLN A 55 -1.94 -7.01 -5.31
N ASP A 56 -1.09 -6.29 -6.06
CA ASP A 56 -1.53 -5.36 -7.10
C ASP A 56 -2.44 -6.07 -8.11
N ALA A 57 -3.59 -5.47 -8.41
CA ALA A 57 -4.60 -6.08 -9.27
C ALA A 57 -4.09 -6.36 -10.70
N ARG A 58 -3.24 -5.48 -11.23
CA ARG A 58 -2.62 -5.63 -12.56
C ARG A 58 -1.63 -6.80 -12.56
N VAL A 59 -0.83 -6.90 -11.51
CA VAL A 59 0.14 -8.00 -11.31
C VAL A 59 -0.59 -9.34 -11.20
N ARG A 60 -1.65 -9.43 -10.39
CA ARG A 60 -2.48 -10.65 -10.27
C ARG A 60 -3.14 -11.04 -11.59
N PHE A 61 -3.71 -10.07 -12.30
CA PHE A 61 -4.34 -10.31 -13.60
C PHE A 61 -3.34 -10.88 -14.61
N LEU A 62 -2.14 -10.28 -14.71
CA LEU A 62 -1.09 -10.76 -15.60
C LEU A 62 -0.65 -12.18 -15.25
N GLY A 63 -0.41 -12.47 -13.97
CA GLY A 63 -0.05 -13.81 -13.52
C GLY A 63 -1.07 -14.87 -13.93
N GLY A 64 -2.36 -14.62 -13.68
CA GLY A 64 -3.44 -15.52 -14.08
C GLY A 64 -3.56 -15.68 -15.60
N ARG A 65 -3.38 -14.59 -16.37
CA ARG A 65 -3.43 -14.66 -17.84
C ARG A 65 -2.25 -15.43 -18.42
N LEU A 66 -1.04 -15.21 -17.90
CA LEU A 66 0.17 -15.91 -18.31
C LEU A 66 0.11 -17.40 -17.94
N ALA A 67 -0.41 -17.74 -16.75
CA ALA A 67 -0.63 -19.11 -16.34
C ALA A 67 -1.52 -19.87 -17.35
N MET A 68 -2.61 -19.24 -17.81
CA MET A 68 -3.48 -19.81 -18.83
C MET A 68 -2.82 -19.95 -20.21
N MET A 69 -2.05 -18.95 -20.64
CA MET A 69 -1.46 -18.94 -22.00
C MET A 69 -0.20 -19.81 -22.12
N LEU A 70 0.62 -19.84 -21.08
CA LEU A 70 1.90 -20.56 -21.06
C LEU A 70 1.79 -21.93 -20.34
N GLY A 71 0.63 -22.25 -19.77
CA GLY A 71 0.36 -23.55 -19.15
C GLY A 71 1.16 -23.79 -17.87
N PHE A 72 1.32 -22.77 -17.03
CA PHE A 72 2.04 -22.88 -15.76
C PHE A 72 1.14 -22.73 -14.53
N THR A 73 1.63 -23.21 -13.38
CA THR A 73 0.94 -23.10 -12.10
C THR A 73 1.26 -21.78 -11.39
N GLU A 74 0.37 -21.31 -10.51
CA GLU A 74 0.52 -20.03 -9.81
C GLU A 74 1.86 -19.90 -9.06
N GLU A 75 2.44 -21.01 -8.61
CA GLU A 75 3.76 -21.03 -7.95
C GLU A 75 4.87 -20.50 -8.87
N LYS A 76 4.83 -20.75 -10.19
CA LYS A 76 5.84 -20.21 -11.10
C LYS A 76 5.77 -18.69 -11.22
N TRP A 77 4.56 -18.12 -11.11
CA TRP A 77 4.38 -16.68 -11.08
C TRP A 77 4.91 -16.09 -9.78
N SER A 78 4.58 -16.71 -8.63
CA SER A 78 5.12 -16.30 -7.34
C SER A 78 6.66 -16.35 -7.32
N GLN A 79 7.26 -17.42 -7.85
CA GLN A 79 8.72 -17.53 -7.98
C GLN A 79 9.33 -16.47 -8.90
N TYR A 80 8.66 -16.09 -9.98
CA TYR A 80 9.10 -14.98 -10.83
C TYR A 80 9.16 -13.68 -10.03
N LEU A 81 8.17 -13.42 -9.17
CA LEU A 81 8.07 -12.22 -8.34
C LEU A 81 9.02 -12.22 -7.13
N GLU A 82 9.67 -13.32 -6.77
CA GLU A 82 10.68 -13.36 -5.69
C GLU A 82 11.93 -12.55 -6.06
N SER A 83 12.30 -12.51 -7.35
CA SER A 83 13.41 -11.70 -7.86
C SER A 83 13.06 -10.21 -7.85
N GLU A 84 13.94 -9.39 -7.27
CA GLU A 84 13.78 -7.94 -7.27
C GLU A 84 13.86 -7.35 -8.68
N ASP A 85 14.81 -7.79 -9.48
CA ASP A 85 14.97 -7.35 -10.88
C ASP A 85 13.68 -7.58 -11.68
N ASN A 86 13.06 -8.76 -11.53
CA ASN A 86 11.82 -9.10 -12.22
C ASN A 86 10.65 -8.20 -11.79
N ARG A 87 10.55 -7.89 -10.49
CA ARG A 87 9.54 -6.95 -9.98
C ARG A 87 9.79 -5.54 -10.50
N GLN A 88 11.05 -5.11 -10.55
CA GLN A 88 11.41 -3.79 -11.04
C GLN A 88 11.06 -3.66 -12.52
N VAL A 89 11.48 -4.60 -13.38
CA VAL A 89 11.16 -4.60 -14.81
C VAL A 89 9.65 -4.56 -15.05
N LEU A 90 8.89 -5.37 -14.30
CA LEU A 90 7.43 -5.38 -14.42
C LEU A 90 6.79 -4.09 -13.90
N GLY A 91 7.26 -3.58 -12.76
CA GLY A 91 6.77 -2.33 -12.18
C GLY A 91 7.01 -1.14 -13.12
N GLU A 92 8.22 -1.01 -13.66
CA GLU A 92 8.57 0.01 -14.65
C GLU A 92 7.68 -0.10 -15.89
N PHE A 93 7.45 -1.31 -16.40
CA PHE A 93 6.53 -1.51 -17.52
C PHE A 93 5.09 -1.06 -17.21
N LEU A 94 4.59 -1.32 -16.00
CA LEU A 94 3.23 -0.97 -15.59
C LEU A 94 3.03 0.54 -15.37
N GLU A 95 4.08 1.25 -14.96
CA GLU A 95 4.05 2.70 -14.73
C GLU A 95 4.51 3.51 -15.95
N SER A 96 5.12 2.86 -16.94
CA SER A 96 5.58 3.53 -18.16
C SER A 96 4.40 4.07 -18.99
N THR A 97 4.55 5.30 -19.47
CA THR A 97 3.60 5.94 -20.39
C THR A 97 4.01 5.80 -21.86
N SER A 98 5.21 5.27 -22.13
CA SER A 98 5.67 5.02 -23.49
C SER A 98 5.09 3.72 -24.02
N PRO A 99 4.83 3.60 -25.34
CA PRO A 99 4.51 2.31 -25.94
C PRO A 99 5.72 1.38 -25.78
N ALA A 100 5.57 0.38 -24.92
CA ALA A 100 6.56 -0.66 -24.69
C ALA A 100 5.89 -2.03 -24.76
N CYS A 101 6.65 -3.08 -25.05
CA CYS A 101 6.19 -4.46 -24.98
C CYS A 101 7.06 -5.23 -23.98
N LEU A 102 6.40 -6.02 -23.13
CA LEU A 102 7.07 -6.95 -22.22
C LEU A 102 6.74 -8.36 -22.65
N VAL A 103 7.76 -9.09 -23.09
CA VAL A 103 7.64 -10.45 -23.61
C VAL A 103 7.95 -11.43 -22.49
N PHE A 104 7.04 -12.36 -22.23
CA PHE A 104 7.22 -13.44 -21.26
C PHE A 104 7.54 -14.75 -21.97
N SER A 105 8.54 -15.47 -21.47
CA SER A 105 8.96 -16.77 -22.01
C SER A 105 9.51 -17.68 -20.93
N PHE A 106 9.71 -18.96 -21.26
CA PHE A 106 10.48 -19.86 -20.42
C PHE A 106 11.93 -19.87 -20.87
N ALA A 107 12.83 -19.54 -19.95
CA ALA A 107 14.27 -19.72 -20.17
C ALA A 107 14.61 -21.21 -20.30
N ALA A 108 15.80 -21.53 -20.81
CA ALA A 108 16.30 -22.91 -20.90
C ALA A 108 16.33 -23.63 -19.53
N SER A 109 16.40 -22.87 -18.44
CA SER A 109 16.30 -23.36 -17.06
C SER A 109 14.88 -23.75 -16.62
N GLY A 110 13.86 -23.53 -17.45
CA GLY A 110 12.45 -23.78 -17.13
C GLY A 110 11.82 -22.72 -16.22
N ARG A 111 12.56 -21.66 -15.86
CA ARG A 111 12.06 -20.50 -15.12
C ARG A 111 11.37 -19.52 -16.06
N LEU A 112 10.32 -18.88 -15.56
CA LEU A 112 9.67 -17.77 -16.25
C LEU A 112 10.63 -16.58 -16.29
N ALA A 113 10.74 -15.95 -17.45
CA ALA A 113 11.57 -14.77 -17.67
C ALA A 113 10.79 -13.72 -18.46
N ALA A 114 11.19 -12.46 -18.33
CA ALA A 114 10.63 -11.34 -19.07
C ALA A 114 11.73 -10.51 -19.73
N SER A 115 11.44 -9.96 -20.91
CA SER A 115 12.34 -9.06 -21.65
C SER A 115 11.54 -7.94 -22.29
N GLN A 116 12.10 -6.72 -22.28
CA GLN A 116 11.53 -5.57 -22.99
C GLN A 116 11.87 -5.67 -24.49
N GLU A 117 10.93 -5.27 -25.34
CA GLU A 117 11.06 -5.19 -26.81
C GLU A 117 10.91 -3.75 -27.32
#